data_AF-A0A8T5MN88-F1
#
_entry.id   AF-A0A8T5MN88-F1
#
_cell.length_a   1.000
_cell.length_b   1.000
_cell.length_c   1.000
_cell.angle_alpha   90.00
_cell.angle_beta   90.00
_cell.angle_gamma   90.00
#
_symmetry.space_group_name_H-M   'P 1'
#
loop_
_entity.id
_entity.type
_entity.pdbx_description
1 polymer ?
#
loop_
_entity_poly.entity_id
_entity_poly.type
_entity_poly.pdbx_seq_one_letter_code
_entity_poly.pdbx_strand_id
1 'polypeptide(L)'
;MKKSIHRTVYGIFTANPDKIFTTRELQMICREKHGMETHKRIITTILARLHRKKLILRTPTQLAEGHHYSSNNKEALNILYERHLLPYQFDNKRYLIENIQKKEFETLGTNISLELDLIKDQPFVKKYSKDLFESLKTWQYLASLVGFAMCDGNITQNLTKTRFFFRRKNDAEKFINDFKRVFNKESGLLRHSTVGESFVVTICKSAEISKLLNNLGAPAGNKTTRSFLIPDWIYRGPDEIKKAFLSTVIGNEGSAPSNRKWRIQFVLSKSEEHVANLVDFLNQIRSMLNHFGISTSHIQLRKQPGRQFCGRFYIKGRENLHKFYKRFEFSYASEKQEVLEDLMRTKPLRSAVCDDLVNTR
;
A
#
# COMPACT_ATOMS: atom_id res chain seq x y z
N MET A 1 -54.58 7.23 -5.96
CA MET A 1 -53.90 6.83 -4.69
C MET A 1 -52.43 7.24 -4.73
N LYS A 2 -51.99 8.20 -3.90
CA LYS A 2 -50.57 8.50 -3.73
C LYS A 2 -49.88 7.27 -3.10
N LYS A 3 -49.07 6.53 -3.88
CA LYS A 3 -48.22 5.46 -3.32
C LYS A 3 -47.33 6.11 -2.26
N SER A 4 -47.30 5.54 -1.05
CA SER A 4 -46.41 6.01 0.02
C SER A 4 -44.98 6.04 -0.50
N ILE A 5 -44.29 7.17 -0.32
CA ILE A 5 -42.90 7.35 -0.76
C ILE A 5 -41.96 6.27 -0.25
N HIS A 6 -42.24 5.70 0.92
CA HIS A 6 -41.51 4.56 1.46
C HIS A 6 -41.65 3.32 0.56
N ARG A 7 -42.87 3.02 0.08
CA ARG A 7 -43.12 1.91 -0.85
C ARG A 7 -42.46 2.16 -2.21
N THR A 8 -42.45 3.40 -2.67
CA THR A 8 -41.74 3.79 -3.90
C THR A 8 -40.24 3.56 -3.77
N VAL A 9 -39.59 4.10 -2.74
CA VAL A 9 -38.14 3.94 -2.54
C VAL A 9 -37.77 2.46 -2.37
N TYR A 10 -38.53 1.71 -1.57
CA TYR A 10 -38.32 0.26 -1.43
C TYR A 10 -38.56 -0.50 -2.76
N GLY A 11 -39.55 -0.08 -3.55
CA GLY A 11 -39.84 -0.58 -4.89
C GLY A 11 -38.67 -0.44 -5.87
N ILE A 12 -37.90 0.65 -5.76
CA ILE A 12 -36.72 0.88 -6.61
C ILE A 12 -35.65 -0.19 -6.34
N PHE A 13 -35.35 -0.47 -5.07
CA PHE A 13 -34.34 -1.48 -4.72
C PHE A 13 -34.79 -2.90 -5.03
N THR A 14 -36.07 -3.22 -4.78
CA THR A 14 -36.62 -4.55 -5.11
C THR A 14 -36.63 -4.82 -6.61
N ALA A 15 -36.89 -3.80 -7.43
CA ALA A 15 -36.81 -3.92 -8.88
C ALA A 15 -35.36 -3.92 -9.42
N ASN A 16 -34.38 -3.49 -8.61
CA ASN A 16 -32.98 -3.35 -9.04
C ASN A 16 -32.03 -3.82 -7.93
N PRO A 17 -32.06 -5.11 -7.55
CA PRO A 17 -31.39 -5.60 -6.35
C PRO A 17 -29.88 -5.39 -6.36
N ASP A 18 -29.26 -5.47 -7.53
CA ASP A 18 -27.81 -5.39 -7.71
C ASP A 18 -27.31 -3.98 -8.04
N LYS A 19 -28.22 -3.03 -8.24
CA LYS A 19 -27.88 -1.65 -8.60
C LYS A 19 -27.51 -0.84 -7.37
N ILE A 20 -26.56 0.07 -7.54
CA ILE A 20 -26.16 1.05 -6.52
C ILE A 20 -26.89 2.36 -6.79
N PHE A 21 -27.41 2.98 -5.74
CA PHE A 21 -28.11 4.26 -5.81
C PHE A 21 -27.55 5.26 -4.79
N THR A 22 -27.44 6.53 -5.21
CA THR A 22 -27.20 7.66 -4.31
C THR A 22 -28.52 8.22 -3.77
N THR A 23 -28.43 9.04 -2.70
CA THR A 23 -29.62 9.74 -2.18
C THR A 23 -30.23 10.68 -3.23
N ARG A 24 -29.38 11.34 -4.04
CA ARG A 24 -29.80 12.31 -5.07
C ARG A 24 -30.50 11.64 -6.24
N GLU A 25 -29.98 10.51 -6.72
CA GLU A 25 -30.60 9.73 -7.79
C GLU A 25 -31.99 9.24 -7.39
N LEU A 26 -32.14 8.77 -6.15
CA LEU A 26 -33.44 8.35 -5.65
C LEU A 26 -34.42 9.52 -5.57
N GLN A 27 -33.96 10.73 -5.21
CA GLN A 27 -34.79 11.92 -5.26
C GLN A 27 -35.24 12.25 -6.69
N MET A 28 -34.33 12.18 -7.67
CA MET A 28 -34.67 12.41 -9.08
C MET A 28 -35.67 11.38 -9.60
N ILE A 29 -35.43 10.08 -9.37
CA ILE A 29 -36.32 9.00 -9.78
C ILE A 29 -37.71 9.16 -9.14
N CYS A 30 -37.78 9.54 -7.86
CA CYS A 30 -39.05 9.81 -7.20
C CYS A 30 -39.79 11.02 -7.78
N ARG A 31 -39.06 12.06 -8.19
CA ARG A 31 -39.63 13.24 -8.85
C ARG A 31 -40.18 12.89 -10.23
N GLU A 32 -39.40 12.20 -11.05
CA GLU A 32 -39.74 11.83 -12.43
C GLU A 32 -40.87 10.80 -12.51
N LYS A 33 -40.79 9.70 -11.76
CA LYS A 33 -41.76 8.59 -11.88
C LYS A 33 -43.08 8.85 -11.17
N HIS A 34 -43.11 9.79 -10.23
CA HIS A 34 -44.27 9.94 -9.34
C HIS A 34 -44.70 11.39 -9.11
N GLY A 35 -44.08 12.37 -9.75
CA GLY A 35 -44.40 13.79 -9.58
C GLY A 35 -44.22 14.29 -8.14
N MET A 36 -43.43 13.57 -7.33
CA MET A 36 -43.27 13.86 -5.91
C MET A 36 -41.99 14.66 -5.67
N GLU A 37 -42.13 15.97 -5.47
CA GLU A 37 -41.04 16.80 -4.97
C GLU A 37 -40.72 16.41 -3.52
N THR A 38 -39.60 15.71 -3.34
CA THR A 38 -39.25 15.11 -2.05
C THR A 38 -37.97 15.71 -1.51
N HIS A 39 -38.06 16.28 -0.31
CA HIS A 39 -36.90 16.81 0.40
C HIS A 39 -35.88 15.71 0.73
N LYS A 40 -34.58 16.00 0.59
CA LYS A 40 -33.46 15.06 0.80
C LYS A 40 -33.57 14.33 2.15
N ARG A 41 -33.93 15.07 3.19
CA ARG A 41 -34.15 14.56 4.56
C ARG A 41 -35.15 13.40 4.63
N ILE A 42 -36.21 13.43 3.82
CA ILE A 42 -37.24 12.37 3.79
C ILE A 42 -36.66 11.09 3.19
N ILE A 43 -35.98 11.19 2.05
CA ILE A 43 -35.30 10.04 1.41
C ILE A 43 -34.23 9.47 2.34
N THR A 44 -33.39 10.31 2.96
CA THR A 44 -32.37 9.88 3.92
C THR A 44 -32.99 9.14 5.11
N THR A 45 -34.12 9.62 5.64
CA THR A 45 -34.84 8.95 6.74
C THR A 45 -35.36 7.57 6.33
N ILE A 46 -35.91 7.45 5.12
CA ILE A 46 -36.38 6.17 4.58
C ILE A 46 -35.21 5.18 4.43
N LEU A 47 -34.11 5.63 3.82
CA LEU A 47 -32.92 4.81 3.62
C LEU A 47 -32.30 4.35 4.95
N ALA A 48 -32.25 5.22 5.94
CA ALA A 48 -31.81 4.86 7.28
C ALA A 48 -32.71 3.79 7.92
N ARG A 49 -34.03 3.84 7.68
CA ARG A 49 -34.98 2.82 8.15
C ARG A 49 -34.79 1.49 7.42
N LEU A 50 -34.65 1.50 6.09
CA LEU A 50 -34.42 0.30 5.29
C LEU A 50 -33.10 -0.38 5.67
N HIS A 51 -32.03 0.40 5.86
CA HIS A 51 -30.74 -0.11 6.31
C HIS A 51 -30.81 -0.72 7.72
N ARG A 52 -31.47 -0.05 8.69
CA ARG A 52 -31.67 -0.62 10.04
C ARG A 52 -32.40 -1.96 10.01
N LYS A 53 -33.31 -2.15 9.06
CA LYS A 53 -34.02 -3.41 8.82
C LYS A 53 -33.22 -4.43 8.00
N LYS A 54 -31.96 -4.13 7.65
CA LYS A 54 -31.11 -4.96 6.78
C LYS A 54 -31.71 -5.24 5.40
N LEU A 55 -32.62 -4.39 4.92
CA LEU A 55 -33.25 -4.51 3.60
C LEU A 55 -32.39 -3.92 2.48
N ILE A 56 -31.47 -3.03 2.85
CA ILE A 56 -30.46 -2.46 1.96
C ILE A 56 -29.15 -2.38 2.72
N LEU A 57 -28.05 -2.52 1.99
CA LEU A 57 -26.69 -2.30 2.41
C LEU A 57 -26.32 -0.83 2.17
N ARG A 58 -25.45 -0.26 3.00
CA ARG A 58 -24.91 1.09 2.82
C ARG A 58 -23.42 1.13 3.11
N THR A 59 -22.70 2.06 2.49
CA THR A 59 -21.33 2.37 2.91
C THR A 59 -21.31 3.22 4.19
N PRO A 60 -20.25 3.16 5.04
CA PRO A 60 -20.14 3.97 6.26
C PRO A 60 -19.81 5.46 6.03
N THR A 61 -19.54 5.88 4.79
CA THR A 61 -18.90 7.19 4.50
C THR A 61 -19.90 8.21 3.95
N GLN A 62 -19.83 9.45 4.45
CA GLN A 62 -20.57 10.59 3.91
C GLN A 62 -19.80 11.21 2.74
N LEU A 63 -20.28 11.00 1.51
CA LEU A 63 -19.85 11.77 0.34
C LEU A 63 -20.68 13.05 0.21
N ALA A 64 -20.22 14.02 -0.58
CA ALA A 64 -21.02 15.18 -1.02
C ALA A 64 -22.46 14.84 -1.45
N GLU A 65 -22.70 13.67 -2.06
CA GLU A 65 -24.05 13.21 -2.44
C GLU A 65 -24.74 12.30 -1.41
N GLY A 66 -24.06 11.97 -0.30
CA GLY A 66 -24.53 11.10 0.77
C GLY A 66 -23.88 9.72 0.75
N HIS A 67 -24.56 8.72 1.31
CA HIS A 67 -24.11 7.32 1.26
C HIS A 67 -24.65 6.65 -0.02
N HIS A 68 -24.01 5.55 -0.41
CA HIS A 68 -24.47 4.67 -1.49
C HIS A 68 -25.23 3.46 -0.93
N TYR A 69 -26.24 2.99 -1.67
CA TYR A 69 -27.15 1.94 -1.21
C TYR A 69 -27.40 0.87 -2.29
N SER A 70 -27.56 -0.40 -1.89
CA SER A 70 -27.95 -1.53 -2.75
C SER A 70 -28.70 -2.59 -1.92
N SER A 71 -29.49 -3.49 -2.51
CA SER A 71 -30.08 -4.60 -1.73
C SER A 71 -29.09 -5.76 -1.55
N ASN A 72 -28.29 -6.09 -2.58
CA ASN A 72 -27.44 -7.29 -2.58
C ASN A 72 -25.95 -7.03 -2.85
N ASN A 73 -25.57 -5.87 -3.40
CA ASN A 73 -24.24 -5.68 -3.97
C ASN A 73 -23.18 -5.21 -2.95
N LYS A 74 -22.86 -6.06 -1.97
CA LYS A 74 -21.87 -5.78 -0.91
C LYS A 74 -20.47 -5.54 -1.47
N GLU A 75 -20.07 -6.31 -2.48
CA GLU A 75 -18.73 -6.25 -3.07
C GLU A 75 -18.49 -4.92 -3.79
N ALA A 76 -19.44 -4.45 -4.61
CA ALA A 76 -19.30 -3.13 -5.23
C ALA A 76 -19.29 -1.99 -4.21
N LEU A 77 -20.02 -2.13 -3.09
CA LEU A 77 -19.96 -1.17 -1.97
C LEU A 77 -18.61 -1.19 -1.25
N ASN A 78 -17.96 -2.35 -1.13
CA ASN A 78 -16.62 -2.48 -0.54
C ASN A 78 -15.54 -1.94 -1.49
N ILE A 79 -15.62 -2.25 -2.79
CA ILE A 79 -14.70 -1.74 -3.82
C ILE A 79 -14.75 -0.20 -3.84
N LEU A 80 -15.95 0.38 -3.79
CA LEU A 80 -16.16 1.82 -3.66
C LEU A 80 -15.41 2.43 -2.47
N TYR A 81 -15.44 1.74 -1.33
CA TYR A 81 -14.79 2.18 -0.10
C TYR A 81 -13.26 2.06 -0.19
N GLU A 82 -12.76 0.90 -0.60
CA GLU A 82 -11.32 0.61 -0.63
C GLU A 82 -10.57 1.41 -1.70
N ARG A 83 -11.17 1.60 -2.88
CA ARG A 83 -10.50 2.24 -4.02
C ARG A 83 -10.61 3.77 -4.04
N HIS A 84 -11.64 4.34 -3.42
CA HIS A 84 -11.96 5.75 -3.61
C HIS A 84 -12.11 6.56 -2.31
N LEU A 85 -12.00 5.94 -1.13
CA LEU A 85 -12.31 6.64 0.14
C LEU A 85 -11.33 6.41 1.30
N LEU A 86 -10.13 5.89 1.02
CA LEU A 86 -8.96 6.10 1.90
C LEU A 86 -8.44 7.55 1.74
N PRO A 87 -7.73 8.12 2.74
CA PRO A 87 -8.03 9.45 3.30
C PRO A 87 -7.41 10.63 2.53
N TYR A 88 -7.66 10.75 1.22
CA TYR A 88 -7.26 11.92 0.45
C TYR A 88 -8.37 12.42 -0.44
N GLN A 89 -8.50 13.75 -0.48
CA GLN A 89 -9.47 14.49 -1.28
C GLN A 89 -9.25 14.20 -2.77
N PHE A 90 -10.33 13.99 -3.53
CA PHE A 90 -10.27 13.78 -4.97
C PHE A 90 -10.82 14.99 -5.72
N ASP A 91 -10.04 15.50 -6.67
CA ASP A 91 -10.36 16.69 -7.48
C ASP A 91 -11.40 16.43 -8.59
N ASN A 92 -11.69 15.17 -8.95
CA ASN A 92 -12.71 14.87 -9.98
C ASN A 92 -13.64 13.72 -9.60
N LYS A 93 -14.47 14.01 -8.61
CA LYS A 93 -15.50 13.11 -8.06
C LYS A 93 -16.54 12.63 -9.07
N ARG A 94 -16.85 13.42 -10.10
CA ARG A 94 -17.92 13.14 -11.07
C ARG A 94 -17.52 12.04 -12.06
N TYR A 95 -16.30 12.14 -12.60
CA TYR A 95 -15.73 11.12 -13.50
C TYR A 95 -15.68 9.73 -12.86
N LEU A 96 -15.34 9.68 -11.56
CA LEU A 96 -15.28 8.45 -10.79
C LEU A 96 -16.65 7.75 -10.69
N ILE A 97 -17.69 8.51 -10.32
CA ILE A 97 -19.06 8.01 -10.18
C ILE A 97 -19.61 7.48 -11.50
N GLU A 98 -19.33 8.16 -12.61
CA GLU A 98 -19.80 7.74 -13.95
C GLU A 98 -19.20 6.39 -14.37
N ASN A 99 -17.91 6.13 -14.10
CA ASN A 99 -17.28 4.84 -14.40
C ASN A 99 -17.82 3.71 -13.53
N ILE A 100 -18.13 3.99 -12.26
CA ILE A 100 -18.74 3.01 -11.34
C ILE A 100 -20.11 2.53 -11.86
N GLN A 101 -20.89 3.44 -12.44
CA GLN A 101 -22.25 3.16 -12.90
C GLN A 101 -22.31 2.36 -14.19
N LYS A 102 -21.30 2.48 -15.06
CA LYS A 102 -21.26 1.83 -16.36
C LYS A 102 -20.80 0.36 -16.33
N LYS A 103 -20.40 -0.18 -15.16
CA LYS A 103 -19.73 -1.49 -15.04
C LYS A 103 -18.48 -1.63 -15.95
N GLU A 104 -17.95 -0.53 -16.46
CA GLU A 104 -16.71 -0.44 -17.24
C GLU A 104 -15.48 -0.55 -16.33
N PHE A 105 -15.46 -1.57 -15.46
CA PHE A 105 -14.30 -1.85 -14.60
C PHE A 105 -13.29 -2.79 -15.27
N GLU A 106 -13.69 -3.50 -16.32
CA GLU A 106 -12.76 -4.31 -17.13
C GLU A 106 -11.74 -3.42 -17.87
N THR A 107 -12.10 -2.18 -18.18
CA THR A 107 -11.25 -1.17 -18.84
C THR A 107 -10.46 -0.26 -17.90
N LEU A 108 -10.59 -0.45 -16.57
CA LEU A 108 -9.57 -0.02 -15.60
C LEU A 108 -8.60 -1.16 -15.25
N GLY A 109 -8.56 -2.20 -16.09
CA GLY A 109 -7.50 -3.19 -16.08
C GLY A 109 -6.17 -2.52 -16.41
N THR A 110 -5.33 -2.37 -15.39
CA THR A 110 -3.85 -2.45 -15.46
C THR A 110 -3.09 -1.68 -16.53
N ASN A 111 -3.72 -0.79 -17.29
CA ASN A 111 -3.03 0.24 -18.06
C ASN A 111 -2.76 1.40 -17.11
N ILE A 112 -1.92 1.13 -16.12
CA ILE A 112 -1.04 2.18 -15.64
C ILE A 112 -0.21 2.48 -16.87
N SER A 113 -0.57 3.55 -17.58
CA SER A 113 0.43 4.38 -18.23
C SER A 113 1.38 4.75 -17.10
N LEU A 114 2.36 3.86 -16.86
CA LEU A 114 3.52 4.16 -16.04
C LEU A 114 3.98 5.46 -16.65
N GLU A 115 3.99 6.53 -15.87
CA GLU A 115 4.03 7.91 -16.36
C GLU A 115 5.38 8.21 -17.05
N LEU A 116 5.64 7.52 -18.15
CA LEU A 116 6.82 7.61 -18.98
C LEU A 116 6.91 9.02 -19.52
N ASP A 117 5.78 9.63 -19.79
CA ASP A 117 5.69 11.04 -20.14
C ASP A 117 6.25 11.98 -19.07
N LEU A 118 6.20 11.62 -17.78
CA LEU A 118 6.80 12.44 -16.70
C LEU A 118 8.31 12.26 -16.58
N ILE A 119 8.86 11.13 -17.05
CA ILE A 119 10.29 10.83 -16.87
C ILE A 119 11.10 10.82 -18.18
N LYS A 120 10.44 10.77 -19.35
CA LYS A 120 11.08 10.67 -20.68
C LYS A 120 12.11 11.75 -20.93
N ASP A 121 11.88 12.94 -20.38
CA ASP A 121 12.74 14.09 -20.62
C ASP A 121 13.97 14.15 -19.70
N GLN A 122 14.02 13.28 -18.69
CA GLN A 122 15.11 13.27 -17.74
C GLN A 122 16.42 12.76 -18.37
N PRO A 123 17.57 13.39 -18.05
CA PRO A 123 18.87 12.98 -18.58
C PRO A 123 19.18 11.49 -18.37
N PHE A 124 18.82 10.95 -17.20
CA PHE A 124 19.02 9.53 -16.91
C PHE A 124 18.26 8.63 -17.90
N VAL A 125 17.00 8.96 -18.18
CA VAL A 125 16.12 8.17 -19.05
C VAL A 125 16.58 8.26 -20.51
N LYS A 126 16.97 9.46 -20.96
CA LYS A 126 17.51 9.72 -22.31
C LYS A 126 18.77 8.92 -22.65
N LYS A 127 19.49 8.38 -21.66
CA LYS A 127 20.63 7.48 -21.89
C LYS A 127 20.22 6.11 -22.41
N TYR A 128 18.98 5.68 -22.25
CA TYR A 128 18.54 4.33 -22.57
C TYR A 128 17.44 4.33 -23.64
N SER A 129 17.15 3.14 -24.19
CA SER A 129 16.03 2.97 -25.10
C SER A 129 14.70 3.16 -24.38
N LYS A 130 13.68 3.60 -25.12
CA LYS A 130 12.31 3.70 -24.63
C LYS A 130 11.81 2.34 -24.11
N ASP A 131 12.10 1.27 -24.85
CA ASP A 131 11.72 -0.12 -24.53
C ASP A 131 12.19 -0.56 -23.14
N LEU A 132 13.36 -0.08 -22.67
CA LEU A 132 13.83 -0.38 -21.32
C LEU A 132 12.83 0.11 -20.29
N PHE A 133 12.29 1.32 -20.45
CA PHE A 133 11.34 1.90 -19.53
C PHE A 133 9.89 1.49 -19.82
N GLU A 134 9.59 0.87 -20.95
CA GLU A 134 8.29 0.20 -21.17
C GLU A 134 8.23 -1.17 -20.46
N SER A 135 9.37 -1.73 -20.07
CA SER A 135 9.46 -3.01 -19.38
C SER A 135 9.01 -2.96 -17.92
N LEU A 136 8.07 -3.84 -17.56
CA LEU A 136 7.63 -4.03 -16.18
C LEU A 136 8.80 -4.36 -15.22
N LYS A 137 9.82 -5.10 -15.68
CA LYS A 137 10.99 -5.44 -14.85
C LYS A 137 11.78 -4.21 -14.44
N THR A 138 11.87 -3.21 -15.31
CA THR A 138 12.54 -1.94 -15.00
C THR A 138 11.78 -1.19 -13.92
N TRP A 139 10.45 -1.16 -14.00
CA TRP A 139 9.60 -0.50 -13.00
C TRP A 139 9.55 -1.23 -11.66
N GLN A 140 9.60 -2.57 -11.66
CA GLN A 140 9.82 -3.34 -10.43
C GLN A 140 11.15 -2.93 -9.77
N TYR A 141 12.21 -2.82 -10.56
CA TYR A 141 13.52 -2.44 -10.02
C TYR A 141 13.57 -0.98 -9.55
N LEU A 142 12.94 -0.05 -10.28
CA LEU A 142 12.77 1.34 -9.83
C LEU A 142 11.98 1.41 -8.52
N ALA A 143 10.95 0.57 -8.34
CA ALA A 143 10.19 0.51 -7.11
C ALA A 143 11.03 -0.01 -5.94
N SER A 144 11.88 -1.00 -6.18
CA SER A 144 12.91 -1.41 -5.22
C SER A 144 13.84 -0.25 -4.85
N LEU A 145 14.37 0.50 -5.84
CA LEU A 145 15.25 1.64 -5.57
C LEU A 145 14.56 2.75 -4.77
N VAL A 146 13.30 3.07 -5.08
CA VAL A 146 12.49 4.03 -4.30
C VAL A 146 12.26 3.53 -2.88
N GLY A 147 11.90 2.25 -2.70
CA GLY A 147 11.75 1.63 -1.38
C GLY A 147 13.03 1.67 -0.56
N PHE A 148 14.17 1.38 -1.18
CA PHE A 148 15.48 1.48 -0.55
C PHE A 148 15.78 2.93 -0.14
N ALA A 149 15.57 3.90 -1.02
CA ALA A 149 15.78 5.32 -0.72
C ALA A 149 14.91 5.83 0.45
N MET A 150 13.69 5.32 0.58
CA MET A 150 12.78 5.62 1.70
C MET A 150 13.23 5.01 3.04
N CYS A 151 13.99 3.92 3.01
CA CYS A 151 14.45 3.14 4.17
C CYS A 151 15.97 3.29 4.38
N ASP A 152 16.80 2.28 4.07
CA ASP A 152 18.26 2.33 4.26
C ASP A 152 19.02 2.92 3.06
N GLY A 153 18.46 3.93 2.40
CA GLY A 153 19.09 4.68 1.32
C GLY A 153 19.17 6.17 1.61
N ASN A 154 20.04 6.89 0.93
CA ASN A 154 20.18 8.33 1.10
C ASN A 154 20.34 9.03 -0.25
N ILE A 155 19.39 9.91 -0.56
CA ILE A 155 19.51 10.90 -1.63
C ILE A 155 19.82 12.24 -0.95
N THR A 156 20.89 12.90 -1.35
CA THR A 156 21.26 14.20 -0.75
C THR A 156 20.22 15.28 -1.08
N GLN A 157 20.07 16.28 -0.21
CA GLN A 157 19.09 17.36 -0.40
C GLN A 157 19.26 18.10 -1.73
N ASN A 158 20.50 18.25 -2.20
CA ASN A 158 20.84 18.88 -3.49
C ASN A 158 20.79 17.91 -4.69
N LEU A 159 20.30 16.67 -4.50
CA LEU A 159 20.14 15.66 -5.54
C LEU A 159 21.43 15.35 -6.31
N THR A 160 22.57 15.34 -5.62
CA THR A 160 23.89 15.07 -6.24
C THR A 160 24.42 13.67 -5.96
N LYS A 161 23.99 13.04 -4.86
CA LYS A 161 24.49 11.74 -4.43
C LYS A 161 23.34 10.84 -3.99
N THR A 162 23.38 9.58 -4.44
CA THR A 162 22.53 8.48 -3.99
C THR A 162 23.40 7.38 -3.41
N ARG A 163 23.07 6.93 -2.19
CA ARG A 163 23.75 5.84 -1.48
C ARG A 163 22.76 4.83 -0.97
N PHE A 164 23.15 3.57 -0.93
CA PHE A 164 22.39 2.47 -0.34
C PHE A 164 23.28 1.72 0.65
N PHE A 165 22.71 1.38 1.80
CA PHE A 165 23.43 0.78 2.92
C PHE A 165 23.01 -0.68 3.08
N PHE A 166 23.99 -1.55 3.32
CA PHE A 166 23.80 -3.00 3.40
C PHE A 166 24.54 -3.55 4.60
N ARG A 167 23.99 -4.60 5.21
CA ARG A 167 24.66 -5.30 6.32
C ARG A 167 25.72 -6.28 5.85
N ARG A 168 25.48 -6.97 4.73
CA ARG A 168 26.40 -7.96 4.17
C ARG A 168 27.00 -7.48 2.84
N LYS A 169 28.26 -7.84 2.62
CA LYS A 169 28.98 -7.54 1.38
C LYS A 169 28.29 -8.17 0.16
N ASN A 170 27.89 -9.43 0.27
CA ASN A 170 27.26 -10.17 -0.82
C ASN A 170 25.95 -9.52 -1.30
N ASP A 171 25.16 -8.96 -0.38
CA ASP A 171 23.94 -8.23 -0.73
C ASP A 171 24.24 -6.93 -1.49
N ALA A 172 25.30 -6.22 -1.08
CA ALA A 172 25.76 -5.01 -1.78
C ALA A 172 26.32 -5.32 -3.18
N GLU A 173 27.07 -6.42 -3.33
CA GLU A 173 27.57 -6.89 -4.62
C GLU A 173 26.43 -7.35 -5.54
N LYS A 174 25.47 -8.11 -5.00
CA LYS A 174 24.25 -8.49 -5.72
C LYS A 174 23.50 -7.25 -6.19
N PHE A 175 23.34 -6.24 -5.33
CA PHE A 175 22.73 -4.97 -5.69
C PHE A 175 23.44 -4.28 -6.86
N ILE A 176 24.78 -4.19 -6.82
CA ILE A 176 25.57 -3.59 -7.92
C ILE A 176 25.36 -4.36 -9.22
N ASN A 177 25.33 -5.69 -9.16
CA ASN A 177 25.14 -6.54 -10.34
C ASN A 177 23.72 -6.38 -10.92
N ASP A 178 22.69 -6.39 -10.07
CA ASP A 178 21.31 -6.12 -10.48
C ASP A 178 21.17 -4.73 -11.09
N PHE A 179 21.80 -3.72 -10.49
CA PHE A 179 21.80 -2.34 -10.97
C PHE A 179 22.44 -2.23 -12.35
N LYS A 180 23.63 -2.81 -12.54
CA LYS A 180 24.31 -2.84 -13.84
C LYS A 180 23.53 -3.63 -14.90
N ARG A 181 22.82 -4.69 -14.50
CA ARG A 181 22.00 -5.48 -15.42
C ARG A 181 20.84 -4.67 -16.00
N VAL A 182 20.20 -3.82 -15.20
CA VAL A 182 19.10 -2.95 -15.66
C VAL A 182 19.64 -1.68 -16.31
N PHE A 183 20.66 -1.08 -15.73
CA PHE A 183 21.22 0.21 -16.11
C PHE A 183 22.70 0.08 -16.49
N ASN A 184 22.98 -0.62 -17.60
CA ASN A 184 24.33 -1.00 -18.04
C ASN A 184 25.32 0.16 -18.32
N LYS A 185 24.84 1.39 -18.47
CA LYS A 185 25.66 2.61 -18.62
C LYS A 185 26.09 3.23 -17.28
N GLU A 186 25.64 2.67 -16.17
CA GLU A 186 25.89 3.18 -14.82
C GLU A 186 26.69 2.16 -13.99
N SER A 187 27.27 2.63 -12.89
CA SER A 187 28.05 1.78 -11.99
C SER A 187 27.85 2.18 -10.53
N GLY A 188 28.16 1.26 -9.63
CA GLY A 188 28.15 1.50 -8.19
C GLY A 188 29.54 1.28 -7.60
N LEU A 189 29.95 2.17 -6.70
CA LEU A 189 31.17 2.04 -5.91
C LEU A 189 30.81 1.48 -4.53
N LEU A 190 31.30 0.27 -4.26
CA LEU A 190 31.21 -0.37 -2.96
C LEU A 190 32.30 0.15 -2.01
N ARG A 191 31.92 0.50 -0.78
CA ARG A 191 32.84 0.86 0.29
C ARG A 191 32.41 0.17 1.59
N HIS A 192 33.37 -0.19 2.42
CA HIS A 192 33.08 -0.53 3.81
C HIS A 192 32.90 0.76 4.60
N SER A 193 31.84 0.86 5.40
CA SER A 193 31.63 2.00 6.28
C SER A 193 32.69 1.99 7.38
N THR A 194 33.22 3.16 7.71
CA THR A 194 34.09 3.33 8.89
C THR A 194 33.27 3.46 10.18
N VAL A 195 31.96 3.67 10.05
CA VAL A 195 31.01 3.78 11.15
C VAL A 195 30.03 2.60 11.05
N GLY A 196 30.22 1.63 11.94
CA GLY A 196 29.47 0.36 11.96
C GLY A 196 29.94 -0.65 10.91
N GLU A 197 29.66 -1.94 11.16
CA GLU A 197 29.91 -3.04 10.22
C GLU A 197 28.86 -3.04 9.10
N SER A 198 28.97 -2.08 8.18
CA SER A 198 28.06 -1.94 7.04
C SER A 198 28.80 -1.65 5.76
N PHE A 199 28.15 -1.94 4.64
CA PHE A 199 28.63 -1.71 3.29
C PHE A 199 27.79 -0.63 2.64
N VAL A 200 28.44 0.29 1.94
CA VAL A 200 27.79 1.42 1.28
C VAL A 200 28.04 1.32 -0.21
N VAL A 201 26.97 1.29 -0.99
CA VAL A 201 27.03 1.43 -2.45
C VAL A 201 26.68 2.87 -2.80
N THR A 202 27.63 3.58 -3.43
CA THR A 202 27.39 4.90 -4.00
C THR A 202 27.24 4.78 -5.51
N ILE A 203 26.12 5.24 -6.08
CA ILE A 203 25.94 5.23 -7.53
C ILE A 203 26.86 6.28 -8.17
N CYS A 204 27.67 5.85 -9.13
CA CYS A 204 28.49 6.72 -9.95
C CYS A 204 27.58 7.61 -10.82
N LYS A 205 27.99 8.86 -11.11
CA LYS A 205 27.14 9.86 -11.80
C LYS A 205 25.77 10.06 -11.11
N SER A 206 25.78 10.05 -9.76
CA SER A 206 24.57 9.94 -8.96
C SER A 206 23.58 11.09 -9.11
N ALA A 207 23.96 12.24 -9.67
CA ALA A 207 23.05 13.38 -9.79
C ALA A 207 21.81 13.06 -10.64
N GLU A 208 21.98 12.34 -11.75
CA GLU A 208 20.88 12.03 -12.67
C GLU A 208 19.92 11.01 -12.08
N ILE A 209 20.44 9.93 -11.49
CA ILE A 209 19.61 8.94 -10.80
C ILE A 209 18.96 9.52 -9.53
N SER A 210 19.64 10.44 -8.82
CA SER A 210 19.05 11.13 -7.66
C SER A 210 17.82 11.93 -8.06
N LYS A 211 17.90 12.66 -9.18
CA LYS A 211 16.77 13.39 -9.76
C LYS A 211 15.65 12.46 -10.20
N LEU A 212 16.00 11.35 -10.87
CA LEU A 212 15.02 10.35 -11.28
C LEU A 212 14.27 9.75 -10.10
N LEU A 213 14.97 9.24 -9.09
CA LEU A 213 14.33 8.65 -7.91
C LEU A 213 13.50 9.69 -7.16
N ASN A 214 13.97 10.93 -7.05
CA ASN A 214 13.20 11.99 -6.40
C ASN A 214 11.92 12.34 -7.17
N ASN A 215 11.98 12.43 -8.50
CA ASN A 215 10.81 12.62 -9.36
C ASN A 215 9.84 11.43 -9.31
N LEU A 216 10.35 10.22 -9.09
CA LEU A 216 9.55 9.02 -8.84
C LEU A 216 8.99 8.95 -7.41
N GLY A 217 9.25 9.97 -6.57
CA GLY A 217 8.67 10.14 -5.25
C GLY A 217 9.56 9.72 -4.07
N ALA A 218 10.83 9.37 -4.30
CA ALA A 218 11.77 9.11 -3.21
C ALA A 218 12.14 10.41 -2.46
N PRO A 219 12.16 10.40 -1.12
CA PRO A 219 12.51 11.59 -0.34
C PRO A 219 14.00 11.89 -0.42
N ALA A 220 14.35 13.16 -0.60
CA ALA A 220 15.71 13.67 -0.49
C ALA A 220 15.95 14.33 0.89
N GLY A 221 17.19 14.24 1.37
CA GLY A 221 17.63 14.85 2.63
C GLY A 221 17.29 14.03 3.87
N ASN A 222 17.03 14.73 4.98
CA ASN A 222 16.74 14.08 6.26
C ASN A 222 15.29 13.57 6.29
N LYS A 223 15.15 12.25 6.27
CA LYS A 223 13.86 11.55 6.25
C LYS A 223 13.11 11.62 7.57
N THR A 224 13.79 11.84 8.70
CA THR A 224 13.12 11.92 10.00
C THR A 224 12.32 13.22 10.13
N THR A 225 12.73 14.28 9.44
CA THR A 225 12.14 15.63 9.48
C THR A 225 11.48 16.02 8.16
N ARG A 226 11.01 15.05 7.38
CA ARG A 226 10.33 15.31 6.11
C ARG A 226 9.12 14.40 5.93
N SER A 227 8.01 14.95 5.46
CA SER A 227 6.82 14.15 5.15
C SER A 227 6.97 13.47 3.79
N PHE A 228 6.66 12.18 3.72
CA PHE A 228 6.57 11.43 2.47
C PHE A 228 5.61 10.25 2.62
N LEU A 229 5.07 9.80 1.49
CA LEU A 229 4.18 8.65 1.37
C LEU A 229 4.68 7.75 0.24
N ILE A 230 4.13 6.53 0.14
CA ILE A 230 4.39 5.64 -0.98
C ILE A 230 3.81 6.29 -2.25
N PRO A 231 4.57 6.42 -3.35
CA PRO A 231 4.10 7.05 -4.57
C PRO A 231 2.95 6.25 -5.19
N ASP A 232 2.01 6.93 -5.84
CA ASP A 232 0.79 6.29 -6.33
C ASP A 232 1.02 5.21 -7.37
N TRP A 233 2.02 5.37 -8.24
CA TRP A 233 2.41 4.36 -9.22
C TRP A 233 2.93 3.07 -8.58
N ILE A 234 3.39 3.12 -7.32
CA ILE A 234 3.72 1.94 -6.51
C ILE A 234 2.49 1.49 -5.72
N TYR A 235 1.88 2.38 -4.94
CA TYR A 235 0.80 2.04 -4.00
C TYR A 235 -0.43 1.45 -4.72
N ARG A 236 -0.79 2.03 -5.87
CA ARG A 236 -1.84 1.56 -6.77
C ARG A 236 -1.31 0.78 -7.98
N GLY A 237 0.00 0.53 -8.00
CA GLY A 237 0.74 -0.17 -9.05
C GLY A 237 0.28 -1.60 -9.33
N PRO A 238 0.76 -2.26 -10.40
CA PRO A 238 0.62 -3.70 -10.56
C PRO A 238 1.22 -4.45 -9.37
N ASP A 239 0.73 -5.65 -9.11
CA ASP A 239 1.13 -6.43 -7.93
C ASP A 239 2.63 -6.72 -7.90
N GLU A 240 3.26 -6.86 -9.05
CA GLU A 240 4.71 -7.05 -9.15
C GLU A 240 5.50 -5.83 -8.67
N ILE A 241 5.03 -4.61 -8.99
CA ILE A 241 5.64 -3.36 -8.52
C ILE A 241 5.45 -3.24 -7.00
N LYS A 242 4.24 -3.50 -6.50
CA LYS A 242 3.95 -3.51 -5.06
C LYS A 242 4.85 -4.51 -4.32
N LYS A 243 5.03 -5.72 -4.87
CA LYS A 243 5.88 -6.76 -4.29
C LYS A 243 7.34 -6.33 -4.27
N ALA A 244 7.89 -5.82 -5.37
CA ALA A 244 9.27 -5.36 -5.42
C ALA A 244 9.57 -4.27 -4.38
N PHE A 245 8.66 -3.31 -4.25
CA PHE A 245 8.74 -2.27 -3.21
C PHE A 245 8.66 -2.86 -1.79
N LEU A 246 7.65 -3.68 -1.49
CA LEU A 246 7.46 -4.26 -0.15
C LEU A 246 8.61 -5.19 0.27
N SER A 247 9.08 -6.06 -0.63
CA SER A 247 10.23 -6.94 -0.37
C SER A 247 11.48 -6.13 -0.01
N THR A 248 11.68 -4.99 -0.67
CA THR A 248 12.81 -4.09 -0.38
C THR A 248 12.61 -3.35 0.94
N VAL A 249 11.44 -2.75 1.17
CA VAL A 249 11.15 -1.99 2.39
C VAL A 249 11.21 -2.87 3.64
N ILE A 250 10.65 -4.08 3.58
CA ILE A 250 10.72 -5.07 4.67
C ILE A 250 12.12 -5.69 4.78
N GLY A 251 12.82 -5.86 3.64
CA GLY A 251 14.25 -6.18 3.58
C GLY A 251 15.09 -5.27 4.47
N ASN A 252 14.88 -3.95 4.36
CA ASN A 252 15.63 -2.93 5.09
C ASN A 252 15.15 -2.80 6.55
N GLU A 253 13.89 -2.44 6.77
CA GLU A 253 13.38 -2.04 8.11
C GLU A 253 12.74 -3.19 8.91
N GLY A 254 12.50 -4.34 8.27
CA GLY A 254 11.92 -5.51 8.92
C GLY A 254 12.96 -6.27 9.76
N SER A 255 12.56 -6.75 10.93
CA SER A 255 13.39 -7.66 11.72
C SER A 255 13.41 -9.06 11.11
N ALA A 256 14.51 -9.80 11.26
CA ALA A 256 14.50 -11.23 11.05
C ALA A 256 13.43 -11.88 11.96
N PRO A 257 12.69 -12.89 11.48
CA PRO A 257 11.81 -13.68 12.34
C PRO A 257 12.66 -14.57 13.27
N SER A 258 12.03 -15.23 14.24
CA SER A 258 12.73 -16.19 15.11
C SER A 258 11.80 -17.30 15.57
N ASN A 259 12.35 -18.47 15.88
CA ASN A 259 11.58 -19.61 16.39
C ASN A 259 10.81 -19.28 17.69
N ARG A 260 11.36 -18.39 18.52
CA ARG A 260 10.72 -17.94 19.78
C ARG A 260 9.58 -16.96 19.54
N LYS A 261 9.75 -16.08 18.56
CA LYS A 261 8.81 -14.99 18.27
C LYS A 261 8.57 -15.05 16.76
N TRP A 262 7.60 -15.87 16.35
CA TRP A 262 7.10 -16.03 14.97
C TRP A 262 6.49 -14.71 14.47
N ARG A 263 7.33 -13.70 14.27
CA ARG A 263 6.93 -12.37 13.84
C ARG A 263 8.07 -11.64 13.13
N ILE A 264 7.70 -10.80 12.16
CA ILE A 264 8.55 -9.75 11.61
C ILE A 264 8.09 -8.44 12.24
N GLN A 265 9.01 -7.68 12.82
CA GLN A 265 8.76 -6.35 13.35
C GLN A 265 9.20 -5.32 12.31
N PHE A 266 8.30 -4.42 11.94
CA PHE A 266 8.63 -3.27 11.10
C PHE A 266 8.70 -2.02 11.99
N VAL A 267 9.74 -1.20 11.83
CA VAL A 267 9.95 0.00 12.64
C VAL A 267 10.37 1.16 11.75
N LEU A 268 9.86 2.35 12.00
CA LEU A 268 10.38 3.58 11.39
C LEU A 268 10.27 4.72 12.41
N SER A 269 11.16 5.72 12.30
CA SER A 269 11.17 6.88 13.19
C SER A 269 11.04 8.20 12.43
N LYS A 270 10.35 9.17 13.04
CA LYS A 270 10.21 10.55 12.58
C LYS A 270 10.36 11.53 13.75
N SER A 271 10.57 12.81 13.46
CA SER A 271 10.43 13.88 14.45
C SER A 271 8.99 14.00 14.95
N GLU A 272 8.83 14.63 16.10
CA GLU A 272 7.53 14.92 16.73
C GLU A 272 6.53 15.59 15.79
N GLU A 273 6.97 16.57 15.01
CA GLU A 273 6.13 17.28 14.02
C GLU A 273 5.61 16.37 12.89
N HIS A 274 6.20 15.19 12.71
CA HIS A 274 5.99 14.32 11.56
C HIS A 274 5.39 12.96 11.95
N VAL A 275 4.87 12.85 13.17
CA VAL A 275 4.22 11.65 13.70
C VAL A 275 2.97 11.26 12.91
N ALA A 276 2.17 12.24 12.49
CA ALA A 276 0.99 11.97 11.67
C ALA A 276 1.39 11.30 10.34
N ASN A 277 2.40 11.88 9.65
CA ASN A 277 2.94 11.30 8.43
C ASN A 277 3.54 9.90 8.65
N LEU A 278 4.20 9.65 9.78
CA LEU A 278 4.69 8.32 10.15
C LEU A 278 3.55 7.29 10.19
N VAL A 279 2.43 7.64 10.83
CA VAL A 279 1.26 6.76 10.94
C VAL A 279 0.66 6.50 9.56
N ASP A 280 0.54 7.51 8.71
CA ASP A 280 -0.01 7.38 7.35
C ASP A 280 0.86 6.47 6.48
N PHE A 281 2.18 6.68 6.46
CA PHE A 281 3.11 5.83 5.73
C PHE A 281 3.05 4.37 6.21
N LEU A 282 3.07 4.14 7.53
CA LEU A 282 2.97 2.79 8.08
C LEU A 282 1.61 2.13 7.74
N ASN A 283 0.52 2.89 7.71
CA ASN A 283 -0.79 2.37 7.29
C ASN A 283 -0.81 2.02 5.79
N GLN A 284 -0.13 2.75 4.92
CA GLN A 284 0.01 2.36 3.51
C GLN A 284 0.75 1.02 3.36
N ILE A 285 1.86 0.82 4.09
CA ILE A 285 2.57 -0.47 4.09
C ILE A 285 1.66 -1.60 4.58
N ARG A 286 0.93 -1.38 5.69
CA ARG A 286 -0.01 -2.37 6.23
C ARG A 286 -1.15 -2.70 5.26
N SER A 287 -1.68 -1.69 4.57
CA SER A 287 -2.71 -1.84 3.55
C SER A 287 -2.21 -2.68 2.38
N MET A 288 -1.01 -2.40 1.87
CA MET A 288 -0.39 -3.20 0.81
C MET A 288 -0.10 -4.63 1.24
N LEU A 289 0.35 -4.87 2.48
CA LEU A 289 0.50 -6.23 3.01
C LEU A 289 -0.84 -6.96 3.10
N ASN A 290 -1.89 -6.27 3.53
CA ASN A 290 -3.24 -6.83 3.62
C ASN A 290 -3.82 -7.18 2.24
N HIS A 291 -3.54 -6.39 1.21
CA HIS A 291 -3.86 -6.71 -0.19
C HIS A 291 -3.31 -8.09 -0.61
N PHE A 292 -2.16 -8.48 -0.09
CA PHE A 292 -1.57 -9.81 -0.31
C PHE A 292 -1.99 -10.87 0.72
N GLY A 293 -3.02 -10.60 1.51
CA GLY A 293 -3.58 -11.51 2.52
C GLY A 293 -2.73 -11.63 3.79
N ILE A 294 -1.78 -10.72 4.02
CA ILE A 294 -0.91 -10.72 5.20
C ILE A 294 -1.44 -9.70 6.20
N SER A 295 -1.97 -10.20 7.31
CA SER A 295 -2.47 -9.35 8.38
C SER A 295 -1.34 -8.87 9.29
N THR A 296 -1.47 -7.65 9.79
CA THR A 296 -0.51 -7.05 10.72
C THR A 296 -1.19 -6.59 12.00
N SER A 297 -0.44 -6.45 13.08
CA SER A 297 -0.92 -5.76 14.28
C SER A 297 -1.21 -4.28 14.00
N HIS A 298 -1.94 -3.64 14.92
CA HIS A 298 -2.03 -2.18 15.00
C HIS A 298 -0.63 -1.55 15.13
N ILE A 299 -0.52 -0.29 14.70
CA ILE A 299 0.69 0.53 14.88
C ILE A 299 0.79 0.91 16.34
N GLN A 300 1.98 0.71 16.91
CA GLN A 300 2.35 1.19 18.23
C GLN A 300 3.31 2.37 18.05
N LEU A 301 2.98 3.51 18.67
CA LEU A 301 3.86 4.66 18.74
C LEU A 301 4.60 4.67 20.07
N ARG A 302 5.89 4.98 20.03
CA ARG A 302 6.75 5.15 21.22
C ARG A 302 7.60 6.39 21.06
N LYS A 303 7.62 7.24 22.08
CA LYS A 303 8.56 8.35 22.17
C LYS A 303 9.97 7.81 22.40
N GLN A 304 10.94 8.34 21.67
CA GLN A 304 12.37 8.05 21.80
C GLN A 304 13.09 9.29 22.37
N PRO A 305 14.27 9.12 22.99
CA PRO A 305 15.14 10.23 23.36
C PRO A 305 15.44 11.13 22.15
N GLY A 306 15.48 12.46 22.33
CA GLY A 306 15.83 13.40 21.25
C GLY A 306 14.67 13.85 20.33
N ARG A 307 13.44 13.97 20.85
CA ARG A 307 12.23 14.46 20.13
C ARG A 307 11.83 13.62 18.90
N GLN A 308 12.18 12.34 18.90
CA GLN A 308 11.78 11.40 17.86
C GLN A 308 10.67 10.46 18.36
N PHE A 309 9.82 10.03 17.45
CA PHE A 309 8.81 9.01 17.66
C PHE A 309 9.07 7.83 16.75
N CYS A 310 8.97 6.66 17.35
CA CYS A 310 9.15 5.37 16.71
C CYS A 310 7.78 4.72 16.55
N GLY A 311 7.38 4.49 15.30
CA GLY A 311 6.18 3.77 14.93
C GLY A 311 6.56 2.35 14.55
N ARG A 312 5.80 1.37 15.05
CA ARG A 312 6.06 -0.05 14.75
C ARG A 312 4.79 -0.85 14.60
N PHE A 313 4.83 -1.86 13.75
CA PHE A 313 3.83 -2.92 13.69
C PHE A 313 4.50 -4.27 13.51
N TYR A 314 3.71 -5.34 13.60
CA TYR A 314 4.20 -6.70 13.47
C TYR A 314 3.39 -7.49 12.45
N ILE A 315 4.06 -8.25 11.59
CA ILE A 315 3.49 -9.41 10.91
C ILE A 315 3.63 -10.57 11.89
N LYS A 316 2.52 -11.10 12.44
CA LYS A 316 2.56 -12.08 13.54
C LYS A 316 1.95 -13.41 13.14
N GLY A 317 2.50 -14.46 13.73
CA GLY A 317 1.99 -15.82 13.64
C GLY A 317 2.55 -16.57 12.45
N ARG A 318 2.63 -17.89 12.62
CA ARG A 318 3.16 -18.81 11.61
C ARG A 318 2.46 -18.69 10.27
N GLU A 319 1.13 -18.54 10.28
CA GLU A 319 0.34 -18.42 9.06
C GLU A 319 0.73 -17.18 8.23
N ASN A 320 0.82 -16.01 8.86
CA ASN A 320 1.22 -14.79 8.15
C ASN A 320 2.67 -14.85 7.68
N LEU A 321 3.58 -15.46 8.45
CA LEU A 321 4.97 -15.66 8.00
C LEU A 321 5.05 -16.64 6.83
N HIS A 322 4.21 -17.67 6.79
CA HIS A 322 4.12 -18.58 5.63
C HIS A 322 3.55 -17.88 4.39
N LYS A 323 2.52 -17.04 4.58
CA LYS A 323 1.98 -16.19 3.49
C LYS A 323 3.01 -15.21 2.98
N PHE A 324 3.81 -14.62 3.88
CA PHE A 324 4.93 -13.74 3.55
C PHE A 324 5.98 -14.50 2.74
N TYR A 325 6.50 -15.60 3.25
CA TYR A 325 7.50 -16.44 2.60
C TYR A 325 7.09 -16.88 1.18
N LYS A 326 5.81 -17.18 0.97
CA LYS A 326 5.29 -17.57 -0.35
C LYS A 326 5.21 -16.44 -1.38
N ARG A 327 5.20 -15.17 -0.94
CA ARG A 327 4.88 -14.02 -1.79
C ARG A 327 5.99 -12.98 -1.88
N PHE A 328 6.88 -12.97 -0.89
CA PHE A 328 7.90 -11.96 -0.69
C PHE A 328 9.21 -12.60 -0.25
N GLU A 329 10.27 -11.83 -0.42
CA GLU A 329 11.61 -12.11 0.07
C GLU A 329 12.11 -10.89 0.87
N PHE A 330 13.15 -11.08 1.67
CA PHE A 330 13.91 -9.97 2.21
C PHE A 330 14.95 -9.49 1.18
N SER A 331 14.51 -8.68 0.20
CA SER A 331 15.39 -8.23 -0.89
C SER A 331 16.60 -7.47 -0.33
N TYR A 332 17.80 -7.95 -0.69
CA TYR A 332 19.10 -7.43 -0.24
C TYR A 332 19.36 -7.50 1.27
N ALA A 333 18.68 -8.41 1.97
CA ALA A 333 18.95 -8.74 3.36
C ALA A 333 18.98 -10.26 3.53
N SER A 334 19.98 -10.89 2.90
CA SER A 334 20.15 -12.35 2.86
C SER A 334 20.14 -12.99 4.25
N GLU A 335 20.66 -12.30 5.28
CA GLU A 335 20.65 -12.81 6.65
C GLU A 335 19.25 -13.01 7.22
N LYS A 336 18.28 -12.19 6.79
CA LYS A 336 16.89 -12.28 7.24
C LYS A 336 16.15 -13.36 6.45
N GLN A 337 16.49 -13.49 5.17
CA GLN A 337 15.94 -14.50 4.28
C GLN A 337 16.32 -15.92 4.72
N GLU A 338 17.61 -16.16 5.02
CA GLU A 338 18.11 -17.44 5.54
C GLU A 338 17.35 -17.88 6.79
N VAL A 339 17.17 -16.96 7.75
CA VAL A 339 16.45 -17.25 9.00
C VAL A 339 14.97 -17.56 8.74
N LEU A 340 14.33 -16.87 7.79
CA LEU A 340 12.95 -17.16 7.41
C LEU A 340 12.84 -18.55 6.78
N GLU A 341 13.75 -18.90 5.88
CA GLU A 341 13.78 -20.21 5.22
C GLU A 341 13.98 -21.35 6.21
N ASP A 342 14.93 -21.22 7.13
CA ASP A 342 15.17 -22.19 8.19
C ASP A 342 13.93 -22.35 9.07
N LEU A 343 13.30 -21.24 9.45
CA LEU A 343 12.06 -21.26 10.23
C LEU A 343 10.94 -22.01 9.50
N MET A 344 10.80 -21.84 8.18
CA MET A 344 9.79 -22.55 7.38
C MET A 344 10.10 -24.05 7.23
N ARG A 345 11.37 -24.45 7.24
CA ARG A 345 11.80 -25.86 7.21
C ARG A 345 11.57 -26.59 8.53
N THR A 346 11.59 -25.88 9.66
CA THR A 346 11.32 -26.52 10.96
C THR A 346 9.90 -27.10 11.03
N LYS A 347 9.80 -28.43 11.19
CA LYS A 347 8.52 -29.10 11.49
C LYS A 347 7.90 -28.45 12.73
N PRO A 348 6.56 -28.32 12.81
CA PRO A 348 5.92 -27.92 14.05
C PRO A 348 6.49 -28.75 15.21
N LEU A 349 7.05 -28.08 16.21
CA LEU A 349 7.22 -28.68 17.53
C LEU A 349 5.85 -29.26 17.88
N ARG A 350 5.79 -30.61 18.00
CA ARG A 350 4.63 -31.28 18.59
C ARG A 350 4.28 -30.48 19.84
N SER A 351 3.04 -30.03 19.93
CA SER A 351 2.51 -29.47 21.17
C SER A 351 2.93 -30.42 22.29
N ALA A 352 3.61 -29.89 23.32
CA ALA A 352 3.78 -30.60 24.56
C ALA A 352 2.41 -31.19 24.91
N VAL A 353 2.35 -32.51 24.93
CA VAL A 353 1.22 -33.27 25.43
C VAL A 353 1.06 -32.78 26.86
N CYS A 354 -0.02 -32.05 27.13
CA CYS A 354 -0.53 -31.92 28.49
C CYS A 354 -1.09 -33.30 28.85
N ASP A 355 -0.20 -34.21 29.27
CA ASP A 355 -0.57 -35.33 30.13
C ASP A 355 -0.69 -34.76 31.54
N ASP A 356 -1.74 -33.99 31.75
CA ASP A 356 -2.27 -33.67 33.07
C ASP A 356 -3.78 -33.63 32.86
N LEU A 357 -4.41 -34.78 33.03
CA LEU A 357 -5.70 -34.98 33.70
C LEU A 357 -6.15 -36.43 33.54
N VAL A 358 -6.71 -36.97 34.62
CA VAL A 358 -7.36 -38.28 34.79
C VAL A 358 -6.42 -39.44 35.16
N ASN A 359 -6.11 -39.52 36.45
CA ASN A 359 -6.56 -40.67 37.23
C ASN A 359 -6.73 -40.30 38.71
N THR A 360 -7.94 -39.84 39.01
CA THR A 360 -8.59 -40.07 40.31
C THR A 360 -9.31 -41.41 40.21
N ARG A 361 -8.80 -42.42 40.92
CA ARG A 361 -9.57 -43.41 41.66
C ARG A 361 -8.68 -44.11 42.66
#